data_AF-A0A2H6H9J2-F1
#
_entry.id   AF-A0A2H6H9J2-F1
#
_cell.length_a   1.000
_cell.length_b   1.000
_cell.length_c   1.000
_cell.angle_alpha   90.00
_cell.angle_beta   90.00
_cell.angle_gamma   90.00
#
_symmetry.space_group_name_H-M   'P 1'
#
loop_
_entity.id
_entity.type
_entity.pdbx_description
1 polymer ?
#
loop_
_entity_poly.entity_id
_entity_poly.type
_entity_poly.pdbx_seq_one_letter_code
_entity_poly.pdbx_strand_id
1 'polypeptide(L)' 'MRLVRHLHKGSGTSQGTIRRVADRLGYGVESVRMRVKQSDIDSGDAAGISLADRVMMKKIE' A
#
# COMPACT_ATOMS: atom_id res chain seq x y z
N MET A 1 -11.74 -9.23 -20.05
CA MET A 1 -10.51 -8.49 -19.70
C MET A 1 -9.64 -9.32 -18.74
N ARG A 2 -8.68 -10.10 -19.23
CA ARG A 2 -7.77 -10.97 -18.42
C ARG A 2 -6.29 -10.60 -18.61
N LEU A 3 -5.97 -9.31 -18.70
CA LEU A 3 -4.59 -8.81 -18.92
C LEU A 3 -3.94 -8.20 -17.67
N VAL A 4 -4.71 -7.84 -16.65
CA VAL A 4 -4.17 -7.26 -15.39
C VAL A 4 -3.49 -8.31 -14.51
N ARG A 5 -3.82 -9.59 -14.67
CA ARG A 5 -3.38 -10.67 -13.77
C ARG A 5 -1.98 -11.22 -14.07
N HIS A 6 -1.27 -10.70 -15.07
CA HIS A 6 0.06 -11.18 -15.47
C HIS A 6 1.21 -10.20 -15.21
N LEU A 7 0.94 -9.06 -14.55
CA LEU A 7 1.99 -8.08 -14.23
C LEU A 7 2.44 -8.08 -12.76
N HIS A 8 1.83 -8.88 -11.87
CA HIS A 8 2.23 -8.93 -10.46
C HIS A 8 3.27 -10.04 -10.17
N LYS A 9 4.22 -10.26 -11.08
CA LYS A 9 5.48 -10.98 -10.78
C LYS A 9 6.63 -10.00 -10.91
N GLY A 10 6.70 -9.06 -9.97
CA GLY A 10 7.67 -7.97 -10.02
C GLY A 10 7.99 -7.37 -8.66
N SER A 11 8.02 -8.17 -7.59
CA SER A 11 8.45 -7.74 -6.24
C SER A 11 9.97 -7.54 -6.14
N GLY A 12 10.54 -6.76 -7.06
CA GLY A 12 11.97 -6.40 -7.09
C GLY A 12 12.24 -4.89 -7.12
N THR A 13 11.24 -4.04 -7.35
CA THR A 13 11.47 -2.60 -7.63
C THR A 13 10.92 -1.65 -6.57
N SER A 14 10.24 -2.15 -5.54
CA SER A 14 9.54 -1.31 -4.56
C SER A 14 10.45 -0.70 -3.49
N GLN A 15 11.49 -1.40 -3.00
CA GLN A 15 12.31 -0.87 -1.91
C GLN A 15 13.09 0.40 -2.28
N GLY A 16 13.67 0.46 -3.48
CA GLY A 16 14.38 1.64 -3.98
C GLY A 16 13.47 2.84 -4.29
N THR A 17 12.20 2.58 -4.57
CA THR A 17 11.18 3.61 -4.81
C THR A 17 10.67 4.17 -3.49
N ILE A 18 10.42 3.32 -2.49
CA ILE A 18 10.02 3.74 -1.14
C ILE A 18 11.07 4.64 -0.50
N ARG A 19 12.37 4.30 -0.61
CA ARG A 19 13.48 5.13 -0.11
C ARG A 19 13.48 6.52 -0.77
N ARG A 20 13.34 6.59 -2.09
CA ARG A 20 13.34 7.86 -2.83
C ARG A 20 12.13 8.74 -2.51
N VAL A 21 10.96 8.13 -2.33
CA VAL A 21 9.74 8.86 -1.92
C VAL A 21 9.86 9.36 -0.49
N ALA A 22 10.42 8.56 0.42
CA ALA A 22 10.68 8.94 1.81
C ALA A 22 11.61 10.15 1.88
N ASP A 23 12.72 10.11 1.16
CA ASP A 23 13.69 11.22 1.06
C ASP A 23 13.06 12.50 0.48
N ARG A 24 12.33 12.38 -0.64
CA ARG A 24 11.68 13.52 -1.29
C ARG A 24 10.58 14.18 -0.45
N LEU A 25 9.88 13.41 0.37
CA LEU A 25 8.82 13.92 1.22
C LEU A 25 9.30 14.27 2.64
N GLY A 26 10.56 13.98 2.97
CA GLY A 26 11.12 14.18 4.32
C GLY A 26 10.51 13.26 5.39
N TYR A 27 9.87 12.15 5.01
CA TYR A 27 9.27 11.19 5.94
C TYR A 27 10.17 9.95 6.11
N GLY A 28 10.04 9.26 7.25
CA GLY A 28 10.73 7.99 7.46
C GLY A 28 10.32 6.91 6.45
N VAL A 29 11.29 6.12 5.98
CA VAL A 29 11.09 5.00 5.02
C VAL A 29 10.01 4.03 5.49
N GLU A 30 9.97 3.72 6.79
CA GLU A 30 8.98 2.82 7.37
C GLU A 30 7.56 3.39 7.34
N SER A 31 7.38 4.70 7.44
CA SER A 31 6.07 5.35 7.30
C SER A 31 5.53 5.23 5.87
N VAL A 32 6.39 5.43 4.87
CA VAL A 32 6.02 5.24 3.47
C VAL A 32 5.71 3.76 3.20
N ARG A 33 6.49 2.84 3.76
CA ARG A 33 6.27 1.39 3.63
C ARG A 33 4.92 0.94 4.19
N MET A 34 4.55 1.42 5.37
CA MET A 34 3.23 1.14 5.96
C MET A 34 2.09 1.68 5.11
N ARG A 35 2.25 2.89 4.54
CA ARG A 35 1.23 3.49 3.66
C ARG A 35 1.09 2.73 2.34
N VAL A 36 2.18 2.26 1.74
CA VAL A 36 2.14 1.40 0.55
C VAL A 36 1.43 0.09 0.86
N LYS A 37 1.78 -0.57 1.98
CA LYS A 37 1.09 -1.79 2.43
C LYS A 37 -0.41 -1.56 2.60
N GLN A 38 -0.82 -0.42 3.15
CA GLN A 38 -2.24 -0.09 3.29
C GLN A 38 -2.91 0.19 1.95
N SER A 39 -2.22 0.82 0.99
CA SER A 39 -2.72 1.04 -0.37
C SER A 39 -2.92 -0.26 -1.13
N ASP A 40 -2.06 -1.24 -0.89
CA ASP A 40 -2.15 -2.59 -1.44
C ASP A 40 -3.39 -3.33 -0.93
N ILE A 41 -3.67 -3.19 0.37
CA ILE A 41 -4.90 -3.68 1.01
C ILE A 41 -6.13 -2.96 0.44
N ASP A 42 -6.08 -1.64 0.32
CA ASP A 42 -7.20 -0.82 -0.19
C ASP A 42 -7.52 -1.14 -1.66
N SER A 43 -6.50 -1.49 -2.45
CA SER A 43 -6.64 -1.90 -3.85
C SER A 43 -7.09 -3.37 -4.01
N GLY A 44 -7.15 -4.13 -2.91
CA GLY A 44 -7.48 -5.56 -2.91
C GLY A 44 -6.36 -6.48 -3.41
N ASP A 45 -5.11 -6.00 -3.46
CA ASP A 45 -3.93 -6.77 -3.86
C ASP A 45 -3.34 -7.56 -2.67
N ALA A 46 -3.50 -7.04 -1.45
CA ALA A 46 -3.17 -7.72 -0.20
C ALA A 46 -4.39 -7.94 0.70
N ALA A 47 -4.39 -9.05 1.46
CA ALA A 47 -5.38 -9.29 2.50
C ALA A 47 -5.16 -8.36 3.71
N GLY A 48 -6.23 -7.74 4.22
CA GLY A 48 -6.18 -6.87 5.39
C GLY A 48 -7.43 -6.01 5.52
N ILE A 49 -7.46 -5.19 6.57
CA ILE A 49 -8.56 -4.24 6.80
C ILE A 49 -8.26 -2.94 6.05
N SER A 50 -9.11 -2.61 5.09
CA SER A 50 -9.03 -1.36 4.32
C SER A 50 -9.26 -0.15 5.22
N LEU A 51 -8.75 1.01 4.81
CA LEU A 51 -8.91 2.22 5.61
C LEU A 51 -10.41 2.60 5.74
N ALA A 52 -11.19 2.38 4.69
CA ALA A 52 -12.63 2.59 4.70
C ALA A 52 -13.35 1.73 5.75
N ASP A 53 -12.96 0.46 5.88
CA ASP A 53 -13.53 -0.47 6.85
C ASP A 53 -13.22 -0.02 8.30
N ARG A 54 -11.99 0.45 8.56
CA ARG A 54 -11.64 1.04 9.88
C ARG A 54 -12.45 2.29 10.21
N VAL A 55 -12.69 3.14 9.21
CA VAL A 55 -13.50 4.36 9.41
C VAL A 55 -14.95 4.00 9.71
N MET A 56 -15.50 2.98 9.04
CA MET A 56 -16.83 2.47 9.33
C MET A 56 -16.92 1.85 10.72
N MET A 57 -15.96 1.01 11.11
CA MET A 57 -15.88 0.44 12.46
C MET A 57 -15.86 1.51 13.55
N LYS A 58 -15.09 2.59 13.37
CA LYS A 58 -15.05 3.70 14.32
C LYS A 58 -16.38 4.47 14.38
N LYS A 59 -17.19 4.44 13.33
CA LYS A 59 -18.47 5.14 13.26
C LYS A 59 -19.61 4.39 13.94
N ILE A 60 -19.41 3.09 14.21
CA ILE A 60 -20.39 2.21 14.87
C ILE A 60 -20.01 1.91 16.33
N GLU A 61 -18.97 2.56 16.86
CA GLU A 61 -18.58 2.56 18.28
C GLU A 61 -19.23 3.73 19.04
#